data_AF-A0AAJ6YYI8-F1
#
_entry.id   AF-A0AAJ6YYI8-F1
#
_cell.length_a   1.000
_cell.length_b   1.000
_cell.length_c   1.000
_cell.angle_alpha   90.00
_cell.angle_beta   90.00
_cell.angle_gamma   90.00
#
_symmetry.space_group_name_H-M   'P 1'
#
loop_
_entity.id
_entity.type
_entity.pdbx_description
1 polymer ?
#
loop_
_entity_poly.entity_id
_entity_poly.type
_entity_poly.pdbx_seq_one_letter_code
_entity_poly.pdbx_strand_id
1 'polypeptide(L)'
;MDKWKEELESARAGSWTVEAIRPRLQDWVNRRWGHLSYRLVQMLSGHGCFGKYLHQIAGREPTPRCHHCPEASDSVAHTLFDCPAWEAERRPIAHILETTTLSGVLDRMLLSEHDWRAFQQFSESILNIKEEAERLRETDPASAPLRQRRTGRRRRVYHRQA
;
A
#
# COMPACT_ATOMS: atom_id res chain seq x y z
N MET A 1 7.93 22.39 11.19
CA MET A 1 8.11 20.96 10.82
C MET A 1 8.27 20.10 12.06
N ASP A 2 8.90 20.61 13.11
CA ASP A 2 9.24 19.83 14.32
C ASP A 2 8.01 19.34 15.07
N LYS A 3 6.97 20.18 15.23
CA LYS A 3 5.68 19.77 15.79
C LYS A 3 5.10 18.50 15.13
N TRP A 4 5.13 18.41 13.80
CA TRP A 4 4.63 17.22 13.10
C TRP A 4 5.52 15.99 13.30
N LYS A 5 6.84 16.18 13.40
CA LYS A 5 7.76 15.08 13.71
C LYS A 5 7.51 14.54 15.12
N GLU A 6 7.28 15.42 16.10
CA GLU A 6 6.95 15.08 17.49
C GLU A 6 5.60 14.37 17.60
N GLU A 7 4.55 14.88 16.94
CA GLU A 7 3.23 14.23 16.96
C GLU A 7 3.31 12.80 16.38
N LEU A 8 4.07 12.62 15.30
CA LEU A 8 4.28 11.31 14.68
C LEU A 8 5.12 10.35 15.53
N GLU A 9 5.95 10.81 16.46
CA GLU A 9 6.64 9.92 17.44
C GLU A 9 5.67 9.14 18.29
N SER A 10 4.56 9.78 18.65
CA SER A 10 3.55 9.22 19.54
C SER A 10 2.45 8.42 18.81
N ALA A 11 2.58 8.25 17.49
CA ALA A 11 1.58 7.60 16.66
C ALA A 11 1.38 6.13 17.07
N ARG A 12 0.13 5.77 17.41
CA ARG A 12 -0.24 4.41 17.85
C ARG A 12 -0.61 3.45 16.70
N ALA A 13 -0.68 3.97 15.48
CA ALA A 13 -1.07 3.22 14.28
C ALA A 13 -0.19 3.62 13.10
N GLY A 14 -0.04 2.72 12.14
CA GLY A 14 0.73 2.99 10.92
C GLY A 14 2.24 3.05 11.14
N SER A 15 2.78 2.33 12.14
CA SER A 15 4.22 2.32 12.47
C SER A 15 5.10 2.14 11.23
N TRP A 16 4.75 1.19 10.36
CA TRP A 16 5.39 0.95 9.07
C TRP A 16 5.63 2.23 8.24
N THR A 17 4.61 3.05 8.07
CA THR A 17 4.67 4.29 7.29
C THR A 17 5.31 5.42 8.07
N VAL A 18 4.98 5.53 9.36
CA VAL A 18 5.47 6.59 10.23
C VAL A 18 6.98 6.49 10.41
N GLU A 19 7.51 5.29 10.68
CA GLU A 19 8.94 5.02 10.79
C GLU A 19 9.70 5.38 9.51
N ALA A 20 9.09 5.12 8.35
CA ALA A 20 9.71 5.41 7.06
C ALA A 20 9.65 6.91 6.71
N ILE A 21 8.51 7.58 6.90
CA ILE A 21 8.30 8.97 6.45
C ILE A 21 8.82 9.98 7.47
N ARG A 22 8.64 9.78 8.78
CA ARG A 22 8.95 10.80 9.80
C ARG A 22 10.39 11.33 9.71
N PRO A 23 11.44 10.49 9.57
CA PRO A 23 12.81 10.99 9.40
C PRO A 23 13.01 11.84 8.15
N ARG A 24 12.19 11.58 7.12
CA ARG A 24 12.23 12.20 5.78
C ARG A 24 11.13 13.24 5.58
N LEU A 25 10.41 13.63 6.63
CA LEU A 25 9.17 14.40 6.51
C LEU A 25 9.37 15.73 5.79
N GLN A 26 10.53 16.35 5.97
CA GLN A 26 10.88 17.60 5.30
C GLN A 26 11.04 17.43 3.79
N ASP A 27 11.81 16.44 3.34
CA ASP A 27 11.98 16.15 1.92
C ASP A 27 10.67 15.67 1.29
N TRP A 28 9.92 14.86 2.04
CA TRP A 28 8.60 14.37 1.63
C TRP A 28 7.60 15.48 1.33
N VAL A 29 7.57 16.54 2.16
CA VAL A 29 6.65 17.67 2.00
C VAL A 29 7.17 18.68 0.97
N ASN A 30 8.50 18.88 0.90
CA ASN A 30 9.10 19.92 0.05
C ASN A 30 9.41 19.46 -1.38
N ARG A 31 9.31 18.17 -1.69
CA ARG A 31 9.52 17.65 -3.05
C ARG A 31 8.60 18.36 -4.05
N ARG A 32 9.13 18.65 -5.25
CA ARG A 32 8.40 19.35 -6.32
C ARG A 32 7.68 18.40 -7.29
N TRP A 33 7.97 17.11 -7.20
CA TRP A 33 7.41 16.05 -8.03
C TRP A 33 6.75 14.97 -7.17
N GLY A 34 6.19 13.96 -7.83
CA GLY A 34 5.72 12.75 -7.18
C GLY A 34 4.34 12.88 -6.55
N HIS A 35 3.30 12.90 -7.37
CA HIS A 35 1.92 12.86 -6.89
C HIS A 35 1.64 11.54 -6.16
N LEU A 36 0.81 11.60 -5.11
CA LEU A 36 0.36 10.43 -4.37
C LEU A 36 -0.92 9.87 -4.99
N SER A 37 -0.80 8.83 -5.82
CA SER A 37 -1.98 8.12 -6.30
C SER A 37 -2.62 7.28 -5.19
N TYR A 38 -3.88 6.91 -5.37
CA TYR A 38 -4.62 6.08 -4.42
C TYR A 38 -3.87 4.77 -4.10
N ARG A 39 -3.38 4.08 -5.13
CA ARG A 39 -2.66 2.81 -4.96
C ARG A 39 -1.27 3.02 -4.39
N LEU A 40 -0.57 4.09 -4.74
CA LEU A 40 0.71 4.40 -4.10
C LEU A 40 0.54 4.61 -2.59
N VAL A 41 -0.47 5.38 -2.17
CA VAL A 41 -0.76 5.57 -0.73
C VAL A 41 -1.08 4.25 -0.04
N GLN A 42 -1.85 3.37 -0.69
CA GLN A 42 -2.13 2.03 -0.17
C GLN A 42 -0.87 1.18 -0.02
N MET A 43 0.00 1.18 -1.04
CA MET A 43 1.28 0.47 -0.99
C MET A 43 2.15 0.96 0.17
N LEU A 44 2.25 2.29 0.36
CA LEU A 44 3.07 2.88 1.43
C LEU A 44 2.47 2.65 2.83
N SER A 45 1.16 2.47 2.92
CA SER A 45 0.43 2.37 4.19
C SER A 45 0.00 0.95 4.58
N GLY A 46 0.09 0.00 3.66
CA GLY A 46 -0.44 -1.35 3.83
C GLY A 46 -1.95 -1.42 3.98
N HIS A 47 -2.66 -0.41 3.49
CA HIS A 47 -4.13 -0.40 3.44
C HIS A 47 -4.63 -0.96 2.11
N GLY A 48 -5.91 -1.33 2.05
CA GLY A 48 -6.57 -1.76 0.82
C GLY A 48 -6.65 -3.27 0.71
N CYS A 49 -6.28 -3.82 -0.44
CA CYS A 49 -6.46 -5.23 -0.79
C CYS A 49 -5.35 -6.15 -0.24
N PHE A 50 -4.62 -5.73 0.79
CA PHE A 50 -3.65 -6.58 1.48
C PHE A 50 -4.37 -7.51 2.46
N GLY A 51 -4.13 -8.82 2.35
CA GLY A 51 -4.75 -9.82 3.23
C GLY A 51 -4.58 -9.50 4.72
N LYS A 52 -3.38 -9.05 5.16
CA LYS A 52 -3.15 -8.64 6.55
C LYS A 52 -4.11 -7.53 7.01
N TYR A 53 -4.29 -6.49 6.18
CA TYR A 53 -5.19 -5.38 6.48
C TYR A 53 -6.66 -5.80 6.41
N LEU A 54 -7.04 -6.54 5.37
CA LEU A 54 -8.41 -7.01 5.19
C LEU A 54 -8.86 -7.89 6.37
N HIS A 55 -7.96 -8.70 6.90
CA HIS A 55 -8.23 -9.54 8.06
C HIS A 55 -8.27 -8.76 9.36
N GLN A 56 -7.20 -8.03 9.69
CA GLN A 56 -7.02 -7.44 11.03
C GLN A 56 -7.83 -6.17 11.25
N ILE A 57 -8.02 -5.36 10.20
CA ILE A 57 -8.59 -4.02 10.31
C ILE A 57 -9.95 -3.95 9.64
N ALA A 58 -10.06 -4.39 8.38
CA ALA A 58 -11.32 -4.29 7.65
C ALA A 58 -12.36 -5.35 8.07
N GLY A 59 -11.92 -6.49 8.61
CA GLY A 59 -12.77 -7.64 8.94
C GLY A 59 -13.44 -8.25 7.72
N ARG A 60 -12.77 -8.22 6.57
CA ARG A 60 -13.27 -8.66 5.24
C ARG A 60 -12.59 -9.90 4.68
N GLU A 61 -11.57 -10.42 5.36
CA GLU A 61 -10.95 -11.71 5.05
C GLU A 61 -10.84 -12.57 6.33
N PRO A 62 -11.09 -13.89 6.26
CA PRO A 62 -11.03 -14.77 7.42
C PRO A 62 -9.58 -15.02 7.89
N THR A 63 -8.59 -14.79 7.03
CA THR A 63 -7.17 -15.00 7.33
C THR A 63 -6.33 -13.88 6.71
N PRO A 64 -5.13 -13.57 7.24
CA PRO A 64 -4.26 -12.54 6.67
C PRO A 64 -3.46 -13.01 5.44
N ARG A 65 -3.69 -14.24 4.95
CA ARG A 65 -2.86 -14.92 3.95
C ARG A 65 -2.80 -14.19 2.62
N CYS A 66 -1.71 -14.43 1.89
CA CYS A 66 -1.62 -14.02 0.49
C CYS A 66 -2.50 -14.89 -0.39
N HIS A 67 -3.23 -14.26 -1.30
CA HIS A 67 -4.04 -14.96 -2.30
C HIS A 67 -3.26 -15.27 -3.58
N HIS A 68 -2.04 -14.76 -3.71
CA HIS A 68 -1.18 -14.91 -4.89
C HIS A 68 -0.02 -15.88 -4.67
N CYS A 69 0.24 -16.28 -3.42
CA CYS A 69 1.22 -17.30 -3.07
C CYS A 69 0.88 -17.96 -1.72
N PRO A 70 1.59 -19.03 -1.30
CA PRO A 70 1.28 -19.75 -0.05
C PRO A 70 1.51 -19.00 1.26
N GLU A 71 2.11 -17.80 1.22
CA GLU A 71 2.51 -17.02 2.40
C GLU A 71 1.38 -16.78 3.41
N ALA A 72 1.71 -16.86 4.69
CA ALA A 72 0.74 -16.81 5.78
C ALA A 72 0.20 -15.39 6.04
N SER A 73 0.95 -14.36 5.66
CA SER A 73 0.56 -12.97 5.86
C SER A 73 0.92 -12.09 4.67
N ASP A 74 -0.10 -11.59 3.97
CA ASP A 74 0.04 -10.61 2.90
C ASP A 74 0.24 -9.20 3.46
N SER A 75 1.50 -8.86 3.69
CA SER A 75 1.95 -7.52 4.08
C SER A 75 2.52 -6.75 2.89
N VAL A 76 2.73 -5.44 3.08
CA VAL A 76 3.47 -4.61 2.10
C VAL A 76 4.86 -5.16 1.90
N ALA A 77 5.61 -5.43 2.98
CA ALA A 77 6.95 -6.01 2.91
C ALA A 77 6.96 -7.27 2.03
N HIS A 78 6.04 -8.20 2.29
CA HIS A 78 5.88 -9.40 1.48
C HIS A 78 5.63 -9.07 -0.01
N THR A 79 4.70 -8.16 -0.29
CA THR A 79 4.41 -7.75 -1.67
C THR A 79 5.62 -7.10 -2.36
N LEU A 80 6.34 -6.22 -1.65
CA LEU A 80 7.48 -5.46 -2.16
C LEU A 80 8.74 -6.31 -2.35
N PHE A 81 8.97 -7.33 -1.54
CA PHE A 81 10.28 -7.98 -1.49
C PHE A 81 10.22 -9.50 -1.74
N ASP A 82 9.16 -10.17 -1.29
CA ASP A 82 9.21 -11.64 -1.13
C ASP A 82 8.25 -12.39 -2.06
N CYS A 83 7.08 -11.83 -2.36
CA CYS A 83 6.01 -12.54 -3.04
C CYS A 83 6.45 -12.99 -4.44
N PRO A 84 6.54 -14.30 -4.73
CA PRO A 84 7.04 -14.77 -6.03
C PRO A 84 6.12 -14.36 -7.19
N ALA A 85 4.83 -14.12 -6.92
CA ALA A 85 3.87 -13.70 -7.94
C ALA A 85 4.19 -12.34 -8.58
N TRP A 86 5.02 -11.52 -7.92
CA TRP A 86 5.35 -10.16 -8.38
C TRP A 86 6.79 -10.00 -8.87
N GLU A 87 7.50 -11.10 -9.12
CA GLU A 87 8.90 -11.06 -9.53
C GLU A 87 9.09 -10.30 -10.86
N ALA A 88 8.20 -10.51 -11.82
CA ALA A 88 8.24 -9.83 -13.11
C ALA A 88 8.05 -8.31 -12.97
N GLU A 89 7.11 -7.89 -12.12
CA GLU A 89 6.83 -6.48 -11.83
C GLU A 89 7.94 -5.82 -11.01
N ARG A 90 8.63 -6.56 -10.14
CA ARG A 90 9.76 -6.04 -9.37
C ARG A 90 11.01 -5.82 -10.23
N ARG A 91 11.22 -6.61 -11.27
CA ARG A 91 12.45 -6.57 -12.08
C ARG A 91 12.83 -5.17 -12.60
N PRO A 92 11.90 -4.35 -13.16
CA PRO A 92 12.23 -3.00 -13.64
C PRO A 92 12.57 -2.00 -12.53
N ILE A 93 12.23 -2.30 -11.28
CA ILE A 93 12.46 -1.44 -10.12
C ILE A 93 13.40 -2.07 -9.08
N ALA A 94 14.13 -3.11 -9.45
CA ALA A 94 14.99 -3.84 -8.52
C ALA A 94 15.99 -2.93 -7.79
N HIS A 95 16.54 -1.93 -8.49
CA HIS A 95 17.48 -0.93 -7.95
C HIS A 95 16.87 0.01 -6.88
N ILE A 96 15.54 0.10 -6.81
CA ILE A 96 14.80 0.81 -5.77
C ILE A 96 14.61 -0.11 -4.55
N LEU A 97 14.43 -1.41 -4.79
CA LEU A 97 14.05 -2.42 -3.80
C LEU A 97 15.25 -3.11 -3.12
N GLU A 98 16.49 -2.86 -3.55
CA GLU A 98 17.73 -3.39 -2.93
C GLU A 98 17.82 -3.15 -1.41
N THR A 99 17.19 -2.08 -0.93
CA THR A 99 17.28 -1.66 0.48
C THR A 99 16.45 -2.52 1.44
N THR A 100 15.59 -3.42 0.93
CA THR A 100 14.68 -4.33 1.67
C THR A 100 13.83 -3.68 2.78
N THR A 101 13.78 -2.36 2.82
CA THR A 101 13.04 -1.58 3.83
C THR A 101 12.27 -0.48 3.14
N LEU A 102 11.11 -0.10 3.70
CA LEU A 102 10.36 1.02 3.15
C LEU A 102 11.16 2.32 3.21
N SER A 103 11.92 2.52 4.29
CA SER A 103 12.82 3.68 4.45
C SER A 103 13.78 3.85 3.27
N GLY A 104 14.49 2.80 2.89
CA GLY A 104 15.42 2.89 1.77
C GLY A 104 14.72 3.05 0.42
N VAL A 105 13.55 2.43 0.23
CA VAL A 105 12.71 2.69 -0.96
C VAL A 105 12.33 4.17 -1.05
N LEU A 106 11.91 4.77 0.06
CA LEU A 106 11.56 6.19 0.11
C LEU A 106 12.77 7.09 -0.17
N ASP A 107 13.96 6.76 0.32
CA ASP A 107 15.18 7.52 0.00
C ASP A 107 15.41 7.58 -1.52
N ARG A 108 15.28 6.44 -2.22
CA ARG A 108 15.45 6.38 -3.67
C ARG A 108 14.38 7.20 -4.39
N MET A 109 13.12 7.06 -3.99
CA MET A 109 12.01 7.81 -4.56
C MET A 109 12.14 9.33 -4.36
N LEU A 110 12.65 9.78 -3.21
CA LEU A 110 12.81 11.20 -2.90
C LEU A 110 13.96 11.85 -3.69
N LEU A 111 14.99 11.07 -4.05
CA LEU A 111 16.14 11.55 -4.81
C LEU A 111 15.89 11.64 -6.32
N SER A 112 14.88 10.95 -6.86
CA SER A 112 14.69 10.80 -8.30
C SER A 112 13.22 10.79 -8.69
N GLU A 113 12.79 11.77 -9.50
CA GLU A 113 11.44 11.78 -10.07
C GLU A 113 11.17 10.53 -10.93
N HIS A 114 12.20 10.05 -11.63
CA HIS A 114 12.10 8.81 -12.40
C HIS A 114 11.79 7.62 -11.50
N ASP A 115 12.51 7.48 -10.38
CA ASP A 115 12.30 6.35 -9.45
C ASP A 115 10.97 6.46 -8.72
N TRP A 116 10.54 7.67 -8.38
CA TRP A 116 9.17 7.90 -7.89
C TRP A 116 8.13 7.40 -8.89
N ARG A 117 8.24 7.82 -10.15
CA ARG A 117 7.29 7.43 -11.21
C ARG A 117 7.32 5.92 -11.46
N ALA A 118 8.49 5.29 -11.43
CA ALA A 118 8.64 3.85 -11.60
C ALA A 118 7.98 3.09 -10.44
N PHE A 119 8.22 3.50 -9.19
CA PHE A 119 7.58 2.88 -8.02
C PHE A 119 6.07 3.11 -7.99
N GLN A 120 5.60 4.29 -8.44
CA GLN A 120 4.17 4.57 -8.57
C GLN A 120 3.53 3.64 -9.62
N GLN A 121 4.13 3.46 -10.80
CA GLN A 121 3.60 2.55 -11.83
C GLN A 121 3.57 1.09 -11.36
N PHE A 122 4.63 0.67 -10.67
CA PHE A 122 4.68 -0.63 -10.02
C PHE A 122 3.53 -0.82 -9.00
N SER A 123 3.31 0.19 -8.15
CA SER A 123 2.22 0.17 -7.17
C SER A 123 0.85 0.10 -7.84
N GLU A 124 0.64 0.85 -8.92
CA GLU A 124 -0.59 0.82 -9.71
C GLU A 124 -0.84 -0.57 -10.31
N SER A 125 0.17 -1.19 -10.91
CA SER A 125 0.07 -2.50 -11.54
C SER A 125 -0.37 -3.58 -10.54
N ILE A 126 0.41 -3.74 -9.45
CA ILE A 126 0.17 -4.80 -8.47
C ILE A 126 -1.17 -4.61 -7.76
N LEU A 127 -1.45 -3.39 -7.27
CA LEU A 127 -2.66 -3.17 -6.50
C LEU A 127 -3.91 -3.25 -7.36
N ASN A 128 -3.84 -2.88 -8.65
CA ASN A 128 -4.95 -3.12 -9.56
C ASN A 128 -5.28 -4.62 -9.70
N ILE A 129 -4.26 -5.48 -9.83
CA ILE A 129 -4.44 -6.95 -9.91
C ILE A 129 -5.02 -7.49 -8.60
N LYS A 130 -4.44 -7.10 -7.45
CA LYS A 130 -4.92 -7.54 -6.12
C LYS A 130 -6.36 -7.08 -5.86
N GLU A 131 -6.70 -5.85 -6.22
CA GLU A 131 -8.05 -5.30 -6.10
C GLU A 131 -9.05 -6.05 -6.99
N GLU A 132 -8.68 -6.42 -8.21
CA GLU A 132 -9.55 -7.20 -9.09
C GLU A 132 -9.78 -8.60 -8.53
N ALA A 133 -8.71 -9.25 -8.04
CA ALA A 133 -8.83 -10.52 -7.36
C ALA A 133 -9.73 -10.43 -6.11
N GLU A 134 -9.62 -9.35 -5.32
CA GLU A 134 -10.54 -9.08 -4.20
C GLU A 134 -11.99 -8.94 -4.70
N ARG A 135 -12.24 -8.11 -5.72
CA ARG A 135 -13.59 -7.90 -6.29
C ARG A 135 -14.24 -9.21 -6.75
N LEU A 136 -13.49 -10.08 -7.42
CA LEU A 136 -13.99 -11.39 -7.82
C LEU A 136 -14.44 -12.24 -6.61
N ARG A 137 -13.67 -12.23 -5.52
CA ARG A 137 -14.03 -12.92 -4.26
C ARG A 137 -15.24 -12.28 -3.57
N GLU A 138 -15.43 -10.96 -3.68
CA GLU A 138 -16.61 -10.29 -3.12
C GLU A 138 -17.91 -10.70 -3.84
N THR A 139 -17.82 -11.00 -5.13
CA THR A 139 -18.97 -11.35 -5.98
C THR A 139 -19.27 -12.84 -6.05
N ASP A 140 -18.33 -13.68 -5.62
CA ASP A 140 -18.48 -15.14 -5.61
C ASP A 140 -19.50 -15.58 -4.54
N PRO A 141 -20.65 -16.20 -4.92
CA PRO A 141 -21.64 -16.68 -3.98
C PRO A 141 -21.12 -17.76 -3.02
N ALA A 142 -20.05 -18.48 -3.40
CA ALA A 142 -19.42 -19.50 -2.57
C ALA A 142 -18.40 -18.92 -1.57
N SER A 143 -18.08 -17.62 -1.67
CA SER A 143 -17.13 -16.97 -0.78
C SER A 143 -17.73 -16.67 0.60
N ALA A 144 -16.85 -16.57 1.60
CA ALA A 144 -17.24 -16.33 2.98
C ALA A 144 -18.15 -15.08 3.10
N PRO A 145 -19.26 -15.12 3.86
CA PRO A 145 -20.22 -14.01 3.93
C PRO A 145 -19.60 -12.67 4.34
N LEU A 146 -18.52 -12.71 5.12
CA LEU A 146 -17.78 -11.51 5.56
C LEU A 146 -17.08 -10.75 4.41
N ARG A 147 -16.80 -11.40 3.26
CA ARG A 147 -16.23 -10.77 2.06
C ARG A 147 -17.27 -9.97 1.29
N GLN A 148 -18.53 -10.40 1.33
CA GLN A 148 -19.61 -9.84 0.54
C GLN A 148 -19.79 -8.36 0.86
N ARG A 149 -20.09 -7.57 -0.18
CA ARG A 149 -20.33 -6.15 -0.03
C ARG A 149 -21.53 -5.93 0.88
N ARG A 150 -21.30 -5.27 2.02
CA ARG A 150 -22.40 -4.71 2.82
C ARG A 150 -23.12 -3.67 1.97
N THR A 151 -24.32 -4.00 1.51
CA THR A 151 -25.26 -3.06 0.90
C THR A 151 -25.71 -2.05 1.97
N GLY A 152 -24.93 -0.99 2.21
CA GLY A 152 -25.34 -0.06 3.28
C GLY A 152 -24.41 1.07 3.75
N ARG A 153 -23.31 1.43 3.07
CA ARG A 153 -22.57 2.66 3.44
C ARG A 153 -22.35 3.54 2.22
N ARG A 154 -23.22 4.54 2.07
CA ARG A 154 -23.17 5.61 1.04
C ARG A 154 -21.73 6.06 0.79
N ARG A 155 -21.26 5.96 -0.46
CA ARG A 155 -20.17 6.81 -0.97
C ARG A 155 -20.65 8.26 -0.77
N ARG A 156 -20.02 9.04 0.12
CA ARG A 156 -20.16 10.49 0.07
C ARG A 156 -19.52 10.93 -1.24
N VAL A 157 -20.35 11.36 -2.19
CA VAL A 157 -19.92 12.01 -3.41
C VAL A 157 -19.30 13.34 -2.99
N TYR A 158 -17.98 13.47 -3.13
CA TYR A 158 -17.35 14.78 -3.06
C TYR A 158 -17.73 15.54 -4.34
N HIS A 159 -18.69 16.45 -4.21
CA HIS A 159 -18.92 17.45 -5.25
C HIS A 159 -17.67 18.33 -5.32
N ARG A 160 -16.96 18.28 -6.44
CA ARG A 160 -15.99 19.31 -6.80
C ARG A 160 -16.80 20.57 -7.15
N GLN A 161 -16.67 21.62 -6.34
CA GLN A 161 -17.02 22.95 -6.80
C GLN A 161 -15.88 23.43 -7.71
N ALA A 162 -16.27 23.92 -8.88
CA ALA A 162 -15.40 24.52 -9.89
C ALA A 162 -15.00 25.94 -9.49
#